data_AF-A0A0R1RA28-F1
#
_entry.id   AF-A0A0R1RA28-F1
#
_cell.length_a   1.000
_cell.length_b   1.000
_cell.length_c   1.000
_cell.angle_alpha   90.00
_cell.angle_beta   90.00
_cell.angle_gamma   90.00
#
_symmetry.space_group_name_H-M   'P 1'
#
loop_
_entity.id
_entity.type
_entity.pdbx_description
1 polymer ?
#
loop_
_entity_poly.entity_id
_entity_poly.type
_entity_poly.pdbx_seq_one_letter_code
_entity_poly.pdbx_strand_id
1 'polypeptide(L)'
;MKFLGKFVLTLVVLGAIIVGGAVILPGITKNRQSQLAMAIDNVNPLVTQETVYASTSAKPVRQFIGGAGEKEYTYRLVTYNAKGEARTVVFDAQWRLKPNKFLAITTKGQNVESWKAIGRVPANVQSNLAMS
;
A
#
# COMPACT_ATOMS: atom_id res chain seq x y z
N MET A 1 -46.36 -7.23 -6.01
CA MET A 1 -45.85 -5.94 -5.49
C MET A 1 -44.99 -6.09 -4.22
N LYS A 2 -45.44 -6.79 -3.17
CA LYS A 2 -44.69 -6.94 -1.89
C LYS A 2 -43.29 -7.60 -2.04
N PHE A 3 -43.15 -8.60 -2.92
CA PHE A 3 -41.87 -9.27 -3.18
C PHE A 3 -40.87 -8.40 -3.93
N LEU A 4 -41.34 -7.59 -4.90
CA LEU A 4 -40.49 -6.68 -5.64
C LEU A 4 -39.94 -5.56 -4.75
N GLY A 5 -40.77 -5.02 -3.85
CA GLY A 5 -40.33 -4.02 -2.87
C GLY A 5 -39.26 -4.55 -1.90
N LYS A 6 -39.43 -5.78 -1.39
CA LYS A 6 -38.43 -6.43 -0.55
C LYS A 6 -37.12 -6.70 -1.31
N PHE A 7 -37.21 -7.13 -2.57
CA PHE A 7 -36.04 -7.36 -3.42
C PHE A 7 -35.25 -6.07 -3.68
N VAL A 8 -35.93 -4.98 -4.05
CA VAL A 8 -35.29 -3.66 -4.24
C VAL A 8 -34.66 -3.16 -2.95
N LEU A 9 -35.35 -3.29 -1.81
CA LEU A 9 -34.79 -2.89 -0.51
C LEU A 9 -33.51 -3.67 -0.19
N THR A 10 -33.48 -4.98 -0.42
CA THR A 10 -32.29 -5.81 -0.24
C THR A 10 -31.13 -5.33 -1.11
N LEU A 11 -31.38 -5.02 -2.38
CA LEU A 11 -30.33 -4.48 -3.27
C LEU A 11 -29.81 -3.13 -2.80
N VAL A 12 -30.68 -2.23 -2.33
CA VAL A 12 -30.28 -0.92 -1.79
C VAL A 12 -29.40 -1.09 -0.55
N VAL A 13 -29.79 -1.97 0.38
CA VAL A 13 -29.01 -2.25 1.59
C VAL A 13 -27.65 -2.86 1.24
N LEU A 14 -27.61 -3.86 0.35
CA LEU A 14 -26.36 -4.45 -0.11
C LEU A 14 -25.46 -3.41 -0.80
N GLY A 15 -26.03 -2.58 -1.67
CA GLY A 15 -25.31 -1.49 -2.32
C GLY A 15 -24.72 -0.50 -1.32
N ALA A 16 -25.50 -0.10 -0.31
CA ALA A 16 -25.04 0.79 0.75
C ALA A 16 -23.90 0.16 1.58
N ILE A 17 -23.96 -1.14 1.87
CA ILE A 17 -22.88 -1.85 2.57
C ILE A 17 -21.61 -1.88 1.72
N ILE A 18 -21.72 -2.17 0.42
CA ILE A 18 -20.57 -2.20 -0.49
C ILE A 18 -19.92 -0.82 -0.58
N VAL A 19 -20.71 0.22 -0.81
CA VAL A 19 -20.21 1.60 -0.91
C VAL A 19 -19.63 2.06 0.42
N GLY A 20 -20.33 1.82 1.53
CA GLY A 20 -19.85 2.15 2.87
C GLY A 20 -18.53 1.44 3.21
N GLY A 21 -18.43 0.15 2.88
CA GLY A 21 -17.20 -0.62 3.00
C GLY A 21 -16.06 -0.02 2.16
N ALA A 22 -16.32 0.31 0.90
CA ALA A 22 -15.33 0.92 0.02
C ALA A 22 -14.78 2.26 0.56
N VAL A 23 -15.60 3.04 1.27
CA VAL A 23 -15.18 4.32 1.87
C VAL A 23 -14.41 4.09 3.18
N ILE A 24 -14.85 3.17 4.03
CA ILE A 24 -14.31 3.00 5.39
C ILE A 24 -13.05 2.14 5.42
N LEU A 25 -13.01 1.05 4.64
CA LEU A 25 -11.94 0.05 4.70
C LEU A 25 -10.52 0.60 4.46
N PRO A 26 -10.27 1.54 3.53
CA PRO A 26 -8.93 2.11 3.32
C PRO A 26 -8.31 2.75 4.57
N GLY A 27 -9.15 3.33 5.44
CA GLY A 27 -8.71 3.88 6.71
C GLY A 27 -8.31 2.80 7.73
N ILE A 28 -8.96 1.63 7.68
CA ILE A 28 -8.69 0.48 8.55
C ILE A 28 -7.46 -0.30 8.09
N THR A 29 -7.28 -0.45 6.78
CA THR A 29 -6.15 -1.15 6.16
C THR A 29 -4.87 -0.34 6.25
N LYS A 30 -4.93 1.00 6.35
CA LYS A 30 -3.75 1.86 6.49
C LYS A 30 -2.79 1.35 7.57
N ASN A 31 -1.50 1.26 7.23
CA ASN A 31 -0.41 0.72 8.08
C ASN A 31 -0.54 -0.77 8.48
N ARG A 32 -1.55 -1.49 7.98
CA ARG A 32 -1.65 -2.95 8.14
C ARG A 32 -0.77 -3.65 7.12
N GLN A 33 -0.20 -4.78 7.53
CA GLN A 33 0.84 -5.47 6.78
C GLN A 33 0.38 -6.84 6.27
N SER A 34 -0.90 -7.14 6.44
CA SER A 34 -1.48 -8.41 6.04
C SER A 34 -1.77 -8.43 4.54
N GLN A 35 -1.64 -9.60 3.93
CA GLN A 35 -2.05 -9.83 2.54
C GLN A 35 -3.53 -9.48 2.33
N LEU A 36 -4.37 -9.67 3.35
CA LEU A 36 -5.77 -9.27 3.31
C LEU A 36 -5.95 -7.76 3.16
N ALA A 37 -5.18 -6.95 3.90
CA ALA A 37 -5.26 -5.49 3.76
C ALA A 37 -4.84 -5.03 2.35
N MET A 38 -3.77 -5.62 1.82
CA MET A 38 -3.33 -5.38 0.44
C MET A 38 -4.41 -5.77 -0.58
N ALA A 39 -5.02 -6.96 -0.41
CA ALA A 39 -6.06 -7.44 -1.31
C ALA A 39 -7.31 -6.55 -1.28
N ILE A 40 -7.75 -6.13 -0.08
CA ILE A 40 -8.89 -5.21 0.10
C ILE A 40 -8.63 -3.89 -0.63
N ASP A 41 -7.46 -3.28 -0.43
CA ASP A 41 -7.14 -2.00 -1.09
C ASP A 41 -6.99 -2.16 -2.61
N ASN A 42 -6.44 -3.29 -3.07
CA ASN A 42 -6.25 -3.55 -4.49
C ASN A 42 -7.58 -3.65 -5.26
N VAL A 43 -8.61 -4.29 -4.68
CA VAL A 43 -9.92 -4.45 -5.33
C VAL A 43 -10.86 -3.27 -5.14
N ASN A 44 -10.57 -2.37 -4.19
CA ASN A 44 -11.41 -1.23 -3.91
C ASN A 44 -11.29 -0.16 -5.03
N PRO A 45 -12.37 0.21 -5.72
CA PRO A 45 -12.33 1.20 -6.79
C PRO A 45 -12.11 2.63 -6.29
N LEU A 46 -12.39 2.92 -5.01
CA LEU A 46 -12.20 4.25 -4.41
C LEU A 46 -10.77 4.51 -3.94
N VAL A 47 -9.95 3.47 -3.86
CA VAL A 47 -8.51 3.61 -3.58
C VAL A 47 -7.81 3.91 -4.89
N THR A 48 -7.22 5.10 -5.01
CA THR A 48 -6.44 5.46 -6.18
C THR A 48 -4.99 5.03 -6.03
N GLN A 49 -4.35 4.74 -7.16
CA GLN A 49 -2.92 4.55 -7.22
C GLN A 49 -2.20 5.86 -6.88
N GLU A 50 -1.13 5.78 -6.09
CA GLU A 50 -0.28 6.92 -5.77
C GLU A 50 1.19 6.49 -5.62
N THR A 51 2.10 7.45 -5.74
CA THR A 51 3.53 7.23 -5.46
C THR A 51 3.87 7.70 -4.05
N VAL A 52 4.50 6.82 -3.28
CA VAL A 52 5.10 7.13 -1.98
C VAL A 52 6.61 6.91 -2.01
N TYR A 53 7.31 7.63 -1.16
CA TYR A 53 8.77 7.69 -1.16
C TYR A 53 9.32 7.14 0.15
N ALA A 54 10.42 6.39 0.07
CA ALA A 54 11.08 5.77 1.21
C ALA A 54 12.60 5.93 1.14
N SER A 55 13.25 5.92 2.30
CA SER A 55 14.69 5.69 2.46
C SER A 55 14.97 4.18 2.36
N THR A 56 16.05 3.79 1.70
CA THR A 56 16.50 2.38 1.62
C THR A 56 17.44 1.97 2.75
N SER A 57 17.48 2.75 3.84
CA SER A 57 18.42 2.52 4.95
C SER A 57 17.96 1.42 5.93
N ALA A 58 16.67 1.06 5.89
CA ALA A 58 16.13 -0.03 6.69
C ALA A 58 16.64 -1.40 6.21
N LYS A 59 16.94 -2.29 7.17
CA LYS A 59 17.26 -3.69 6.89
C LYS A 59 15.98 -4.47 6.54
N PRO A 60 16.07 -5.54 5.72
CA PRO A 60 14.92 -6.40 5.48
C PRO A 60 14.46 -7.06 6.77
N VAL A 61 13.14 -7.19 6.95
CA VAL A 61 12.52 -7.85 8.11
C VAL A 61 12.41 -9.36 7.94
N ARG A 62 12.52 -9.85 6.70
CA ARG A 62 12.57 -11.28 6.37
C ARG A 62 13.45 -11.51 5.14
N GLN A 63 14.10 -12.66 5.10
CA GLN A 63 14.77 -13.19 3.90
C GLN A 63 14.23 -14.60 3.66
N PHE A 64 13.93 -14.95 2.42
CA PHE A 64 13.40 -16.26 2.05
C PHE A 64 13.83 -16.65 0.62
N ILE A 65 13.52 -17.88 0.21
CA ILE A 65 13.75 -18.34 -1.17
C ILE A 65 12.43 -18.17 -1.94
N GLY A 66 12.50 -17.42 -3.03
CA GLY A 66 11.40 -17.12 -3.93
C GLY A 66 10.94 -18.33 -4.74
N GLY A 67 9.85 -18.13 -5.50
CA GLY A 67 9.24 -19.17 -6.30
C GLY A 67 10.15 -19.71 -7.41
N ALA A 68 11.11 -18.90 -7.89
CA ALA A 68 12.08 -19.30 -8.90
C ALA A 68 13.46 -19.68 -8.31
N GLY A 69 13.56 -19.85 -6.98
CA GLY A 69 14.79 -20.28 -6.29
C GLY A 69 15.77 -19.16 -5.94
N GLU A 70 15.43 -17.90 -6.23
CA GLU A 70 16.21 -16.72 -5.86
C GLU A 70 16.04 -16.35 -4.38
N LYS A 71 16.98 -15.56 -3.83
CA LYS A 71 16.79 -14.97 -2.49
C LYS A 71 15.91 -13.73 -2.59
N GLU A 72 14.80 -13.73 -1.87
CA GLU A 72 13.91 -12.58 -1.73
C GLU A 72 13.98 -11.98 -0.32
N TYR A 73 13.58 -10.71 -0.21
CA TYR A 73 13.70 -9.89 0.98
C TYR A 73 12.43 -9.10 1.22
N THR A 74 11.79 -9.30 2.37
CA THR A 74 10.65 -8.49 2.80
C THR A 74 11.16 -7.22 3.46
N TYR A 75 10.70 -6.06 3.00
CA TYR A 75 10.95 -4.76 3.63
C TYR A 75 9.67 -4.21 4.24
N ARG A 76 9.82 -3.55 5.39
CA ARG A 76 8.79 -2.75 6.04
C ARG A 76 9.34 -1.34 6.12
N LEU A 77 8.81 -0.42 5.31
CA LEU A 77 9.34 0.94 5.20
C LEU A 77 8.30 1.96 5.64
N VAL A 78 8.73 2.95 6.42
CA VAL A 78 7.99 4.20 6.55
C VAL A 78 8.15 4.95 5.23
N THR A 79 7.03 5.41 4.68
CA THR A 79 6.95 6.10 3.41
C THR A 79 6.14 7.37 3.55
N TYR A 80 6.37 8.29 2.63
CA TYR A 80 5.66 9.56 2.57
C TYR A 80 5.15 9.79 1.16
N ASN A 81 3.90 10.20 1.01
CA ASN A 81 3.39 10.62 -0.30
C ASN A 81 3.91 12.03 -0.66
N ALA A 82 3.56 12.51 -1.86
CA ALA A 82 3.97 13.84 -2.32
C ALA A 82 3.44 15.01 -1.48
N LYS A 83 2.52 14.78 -0.53
CA LYS A 83 2.05 15.77 0.45
C LYS A 83 2.82 15.71 1.77
N GLY A 84 3.69 14.71 1.95
CA GLY A 84 4.42 14.47 3.20
C GLY A 84 3.61 13.64 4.20
N GLU A 85 2.51 13.01 3.81
CA GLU A 85 1.71 12.17 4.70
C GLU A 85 2.36 10.79 4.84
N ALA A 86 2.55 10.35 6.08
CA ALA A 86 3.23 9.09 6.38
C ALA A 86 2.31 7.86 6.28
N ARG A 87 2.87 6.76 5.79
CA ARG A 87 2.34 5.41 6.02
C ARG A 87 3.45 4.36 5.98
N THR A 88 3.19 3.21 6.59
CA THR A 88 4.05 2.03 6.48
C THR A 88 3.56 1.13 5.35
N VAL A 89 4.46 0.78 4.44
CA VAL A 89 4.22 -0.22 3.38
C VAL A 89 5.13 -1.42 3.58
N VAL A 90 4.66 -2.58 3.15
CA VAL A 90 5.41 -3.84 3.17
C VAL A 90 5.42 -4.44 1.77
N PHE A 91 6.59 -4.85 1.31
CA PHE A 91 6.75 -5.50 0.02
C PHE A 91 7.96 -6.41 0.00
N ASP A 92 7.93 -7.36 -0.93
CA ASP A 92 9.04 -8.25 -1.21
C ASP A 92 9.87 -7.71 -2.39
N ALA A 93 11.18 -7.86 -2.27
CA ALA A 93 12.13 -7.51 -3.31
C ALA A 93 13.04 -8.71 -3.60
N GLN A 94 13.27 -9.01 -4.88
CA GLN A 94 14.16 -10.09 -5.32
C GLN A 94 15.66 -9.83 -5.04
N TRP A 95 16.00 -8.64 -4.52
CA TRP A 95 17.37 -8.18 -4.32
C TRP A 95 17.43 -7.36 -3.03
N ARG A 96 18.59 -7.34 -2.37
CA ARG A 96 18.80 -6.40 -1.25
C ARG A 96 18.81 -4.97 -1.77
N LEU A 97 18.07 -4.09 -1.10
CA LEU A 97 18.09 -2.67 -1.41
C LEU A 97 19.47 -2.10 -1.05
N LYS A 98 20.04 -1.31 -1.96
CA LYS A 98 21.28 -0.58 -1.67
C LYS A 98 20.98 0.49 -0.61
N PRO A 99 21.74 0.59 0.48
CA PRO A 99 21.48 1.57 1.53
C PRO A 99 21.72 3.01 1.04
N ASN A 100 21.21 3.99 1.79
CA ASN A 100 21.40 5.42 1.54
C ASN A 100 20.95 5.88 0.14
N LYS A 101 19.85 5.31 -0.35
CA LYS A 101 19.14 5.70 -1.57
C LYS A 101 17.67 5.97 -1.25
N PHE A 102 16.94 6.39 -2.27
CA PHE A 102 15.49 6.57 -2.18
C PHE A 102 14.77 5.61 -3.12
N LEU A 103 13.55 5.25 -2.73
CA LEU A 103 12.59 4.55 -3.58
C LEU A 103 11.43 5.49 -3.92
N ALA A 104 10.97 5.41 -5.18
CA ALA A 104 9.58 5.71 -5.53
C ALA A 104 8.83 4.38 -5.57
N ILE A 105 7.79 4.26 -4.76
CA ILE A 105 6.96 3.06 -4.62
C ILE A 105 5.56 3.42 -5.07
N THR A 106 5.09 2.74 -6.11
CA THR A 106 3.74 2.89 -6.64
C THR A 106 2.82 1.92 -5.90
N THR A 107 1.76 2.45 -5.33
CA THR A 107 0.88 1.70 -4.43
C THR A 107 -0.59 2.03 -4.68
N LYS A 108 -1.46 1.05 -4.47
CA LYS A 108 -2.90 1.24 -4.30
C LYS A 108 -3.25 0.89 -2.85
N GLY A 109 -3.34 1.91 -2.00
CA GLY A 109 -3.44 1.73 -0.55
C GLY A 109 -2.20 1.01 -0.01
N GLN A 110 -2.38 -0.12 0.66
CA GLN A 110 -1.30 -0.98 1.15
C GLN A 110 -0.71 -1.92 0.08
N ASN A 111 -1.37 -2.07 -1.06
CA ASN A 111 -0.86 -2.91 -2.15
C ASN A 111 0.29 -2.21 -2.87
N VAL A 112 1.48 -2.81 -2.84
CA VAL A 112 2.63 -2.33 -3.63
C VAL A 112 2.56 -2.95 -5.02
N GLU A 113 2.48 -2.11 -6.04
CA GLU A 113 2.39 -2.56 -7.44
C GLU A 113 3.76 -2.58 -8.12
N SER A 114 4.58 -1.57 -7.83
CA SER A 114 5.94 -1.47 -8.36
C SER A 114 6.79 -0.54 -7.51
N TRP A 115 8.10 -0.64 -7.65
CA TRP A 115 9.05 0.27 -7.02
C TRP A 115 10.26 0.47 -7.91
N LYS A 116 10.90 1.62 -7.77
CA LYS A 116 12.16 1.94 -8.46
C LYS A 116 13.06 2.80 -7.58
N ALA A 117 14.36 2.59 -7.70
CA ALA A 117 15.35 3.48 -7.09
C ALA A 117 15.33 4.84 -7.79
N ILE A 118 15.43 5.92 -7.01
CA ILE A 118 15.48 7.29 -7.51
C ILE A 118 16.61 8.07 -6.83
N GLY A 119 17.14 9.10 -7.52
CA GLY A 119 18.21 9.95 -6.99
C GLY A 119 17.73 11.09 -6.09
N ARG A 120 16.48 11.54 -6.28
CA ARG A 120 15.90 12.68 -5.56
C ARG A 120 14.42 12.42 -5.28
N VAL A 121 13.95 12.88 -4.13
CA VAL A 121 12.54 12.91 -3.70
C VAL A 121 11.98 14.34 -3.80
N PRO A 122 10.65 14.53 -3.74
CA PRO A 122 10.06 15.86 -3.58
C PRO A 122 10.64 16.60 -2.37
N ALA A 123 10.84 17.93 -2.49
CA ALA A 123 11.51 18.73 -1.46
C ALA A 123 10.83 18.65 -0.09
N ASN A 124 9.49 18.63 -0.07
CA ASN A 124 8.68 18.51 1.15
C ASN A 124 8.73 17.12 1.80
N VAL A 125 9.24 16.10 1.09
CA VAL A 125 9.44 14.74 1.61
C VAL A 125 10.88 14.52 2.08
N GLN A 126 11.83 15.28 1.52
CA GLN A 126 13.25 15.11 1.81
C GLN A 126 13.59 15.29 3.29
N SER A 127 12.99 16.27 3.96
CA SER A 127 13.15 16.48 5.41
C SER A 127 12.63 15.31 6.24
N ASN A 128 11.48 14.74 5.86
CA ASN A 128 10.87 13.63 6.58
C ASN A 128 11.70 12.35 6.48
N LEU A 129 12.33 12.11 5.32
CA LEU A 129 13.19 10.95 5.09
C LEU A 129 14.60 11.10 5.68
N ALA A 130 15.06 12.32 5.96
CA ALA A 130 16.32 12.55 6.65
C ALA A 130 16.25 12.19 8.15
N MET A 131 15.03 12.12 8.71
CA MET A 131 14.77 11.78 10.12
C MET A 131 14.33 10.32 10.33
N SER A 132 14.15 9.54 9.25
CA SER A 132 13.58 8.18 9.26
C SER A 132 14.62 7.06 9.24
#